data_AF-A0A1G9URK5-F1
#
_entry.id   AF-A0A1G9URK5-F1
#
_cell.length_a   1.000
_cell.length_b   1.000
_cell.length_c   1.000
_cell.angle_alpha   90.00
_cell.angle_beta   90.00
_cell.angle_gamma   90.00
#
_symmetry.space_group_name_H-M   'P 1'
#
loop_
_entity.id
_entity.type
_entity.pdbx_description
1 polymer ?
#
loop_
_entity_poly.entity_id
_entity_poly.type
_entity_poly.pdbx_seq_one_letter_code
_entity_poly.pdbx_strand_id
1 'polypeptide(L)'
;MSETSNPFAAMFEMQRRSMEQSQKAVHQSLNFQKQMAKTVRDSLHSGKAVQETSMDVSQTAVEAYLDMFEATVPGDETAYDSMHEAVADQFEALHGANEETWAAFEETLEENGHAFDDFVDQYGEYFDDSIDAYLETLGQVEDQTEAATIELDE
;
A
#
# COMPACT_ATOMS: atom_id res chain seq x y z
N MET A 1 51.27 -14.90 19.73
CA MET A 1 50.05 -15.29 18.98
C MET A 1 49.18 -16.13 19.88
N SER A 2 48.52 -15.47 20.81
CA SER A 2 47.34 -16.00 21.47
C SER A 2 46.47 -14.77 21.71
N GLU A 3 45.87 -14.29 20.62
CA GLU A 3 44.52 -13.73 20.72
C GLU A 3 43.70 -14.86 21.36
N THR A 4 43.70 -14.90 22.69
CA THR A 4 42.66 -15.58 23.42
C THR A 4 41.44 -14.74 23.12
N SER A 5 40.81 -15.01 21.98
CA SER A 5 39.56 -14.40 21.56
C SER A 5 38.62 -14.54 22.74
N ASN A 6 38.36 -13.42 23.42
CA ASN A 6 37.57 -13.40 24.63
C ASN A 6 36.22 -14.05 24.28
N PRO A 7 35.87 -15.21 24.86
CA PRO A 7 34.66 -15.94 24.48
C PRO A 7 33.39 -15.12 24.71
N PHE A 8 33.46 -14.08 25.56
CA PHE A 8 32.38 -13.12 25.76
C PHE A 8 32.24 -12.16 24.57
N ALA A 9 33.33 -11.61 24.03
CA ALA A 9 33.31 -10.72 22.86
C ALA A 9 32.72 -11.42 21.62
N ALA A 10 33.07 -12.69 21.39
CA ALA A 10 32.50 -13.48 20.31
C ALA A 10 30.98 -13.70 20.46
N MET A 11 30.48 -13.84 21.70
CA MET A 11 29.03 -13.92 21.96
C MET A 11 28.33 -12.56 21.74
N PHE A 12 28.92 -11.45 22.18
CA PHE A 12 28.38 -10.11 21.94
C PHE A 12 28.31 -9.78 20.43
N GLU A 13 29.34 -10.13 19.66
CA GLU A 13 29.34 -9.94 18.21
C GLU A 13 28.26 -10.80 17.52
N MET A 14 28.09 -12.05 17.96
CA MET A 14 27.02 -12.92 17.46
C MET A 14 25.63 -12.34 17.78
N GLN A 15 25.43 -11.84 18.99
CA GLN A 15 24.17 -11.21 19.42
C GLN A 15 23.87 -9.96 18.59
N ARG A 16 24.86 -9.10 18.37
CA ARG A 16 24.73 -7.90 17.54
C ARG A 16 24.30 -8.24 16.11
N ARG A 17 25.00 -9.18 15.45
CA ARG A 17 24.66 -9.63 14.10
C ARG A 17 23.26 -10.24 14.02
N SER A 18 22.85 -11.00 15.05
CA SER A 18 21.50 -11.56 15.11
C SER A 18 20.45 -10.46 15.19
N MET A 19 20.69 -9.40 15.95
CA MET A 19 19.77 -8.27 16.08
C MET A 19 19.71 -7.43 14.80
N GLU A 20 20.84 -7.13 14.18
CA GLU A 20 20.90 -6.47 12.85
C GLU A 20 20.09 -7.28 11.80
N GLN A 21 20.19 -8.62 11.85
CA GLN A 21 19.43 -9.49 10.96
C GLN A 21 17.92 -9.46 11.27
N SER A 22 17.52 -9.46 12.55
CA SER A 22 16.12 -9.32 12.96
C SER A 22 15.54 -7.97 12.55
N GLN A 23 16.30 -6.88 12.72
CA GLN A 23 15.94 -5.53 12.28
C GLN A 23 15.67 -5.50 10.78
N LYS A 24 16.58 -6.04 9.98
CA LYS A 24 16.39 -6.14 8.54
C LYS A 24 15.15 -6.95 8.16
N ALA A 25 14.87 -8.04 8.88
CA ALA A 25 13.67 -8.86 8.63
C ALA A 25 12.37 -8.10 8.96
N VAL A 26 12.35 -7.31 10.04
CA VAL A 26 11.23 -6.45 10.40
C VAL A 26 11.01 -5.39 9.32
N HIS A 27 12.05 -4.68 8.90
CA HIS A 27 11.98 -3.70 7.80
C HIS A 27 11.46 -4.31 6.51
N GLN A 28 11.93 -5.50 6.14
CA GLN A 28 11.44 -6.20 4.96
C GLN A 28 9.95 -6.56 5.09
N SER A 29 9.50 -6.96 6.28
CA SER A 29 8.10 -7.26 6.53
C SER A 29 7.22 -6.01 6.45
N LEU A 30 7.64 -4.90 7.05
CA LEU A 30 6.93 -3.62 7.01
C LEU A 30 6.83 -3.10 5.57
N ASN A 31 7.93 -3.12 4.82
CA ASN A 31 7.93 -2.74 3.41
C ASN A 31 7.02 -3.64 2.55
N PHE A 32 6.99 -4.95 2.82
CA PHE A 32 6.08 -5.86 2.15
C PHE A 32 4.60 -5.50 2.41
N GLN A 33 4.26 -5.17 3.66
CA GLN A 33 2.90 -4.75 4.01
C GLN A 33 2.49 -3.45 3.28
N LYS A 34 3.38 -2.45 3.23
CA LYS A 34 3.15 -1.22 2.45
C LYS A 34 2.95 -1.51 0.95
N GLN A 35 3.77 -2.39 0.39
CA GLN A 35 3.68 -2.75 -1.03
C GLN A 35 2.39 -3.51 -1.38
N MET A 36 1.93 -4.39 -0.49
CA MET A 36 0.63 -5.06 -0.62
C MET A 36 -0.52 -4.06 -0.58
N ALA A 37 -0.52 -3.13 0.39
CA ALA A 37 -1.53 -2.09 0.50
C ALA A 37 -1.60 -1.22 -0.77
N LYS A 38 -0.43 -0.82 -1.30
CA LYS A 38 -0.33 -0.09 -2.57
C LYS A 38 -0.87 -0.91 -3.75
N THR A 39 -0.56 -2.20 -3.82
CA THR A 39 -1.03 -3.08 -4.90
C THR A 39 -2.56 -3.22 -4.90
N VAL A 40 -3.17 -3.33 -3.72
CA VAL A 40 -4.63 -3.37 -3.59
C VAL A 40 -5.25 -2.06 -4.07
N ARG A 41 -4.69 -0.91 -3.69
CA ARG A 41 -5.13 0.41 -4.18
C ARG A 41 -5.04 0.50 -5.70
N ASP A 42 -3.89 0.15 -6.28
CA ASP A 42 -3.68 0.17 -7.73
C ASP A 42 -4.66 -0.76 -8.46
N SER A 43 -5.00 -1.92 -7.87
CA SER A 43 -6.00 -2.83 -8.43
C SER A 43 -7.41 -2.25 -8.39
N LEU A 44 -7.77 -1.46 -7.38
CA LEU A 44 -9.09 -0.81 -7.29
C LEU A 44 -9.23 0.27 -8.36
N HIS A 45 -8.18 1.07 -8.57
CA HIS A 45 -8.14 2.06 -9.66
C HIS A 45 -8.24 1.39 -11.04
N SER A 46 -7.58 0.25 -11.25
CA SER A 46 -7.75 -0.55 -12.46
C SER A 46 -9.21 -1.05 -12.64
N GLY A 47 -9.88 -1.41 -11.54
CA GLY A 47 -11.28 -1.81 -11.54
C GLY A 47 -12.23 -0.70 -11.99
N LYS A 48 -12.00 0.55 -11.55
CA LYS A 48 -12.74 1.74 -11.99
C LYS A 48 -12.67 1.91 -13.51
N ALA A 49 -11.47 1.89 -14.09
CA ALA A 49 -11.29 2.05 -15.54
C ALA A 49 -12.01 0.96 -16.37
N VAL A 50 -12.02 -0.29 -15.87
CA VAL A 50 -12.77 -1.39 -16.50
C VAL A 50 -14.28 -1.14 -16.41
N GLN A 51 -14.77 -0.63 -15.27
CA GLN A 51 -16.18 -0.31 -15.09
C GLN A 51 -16.63 0.83 -16.01
N GLU A 52 -15.88 1.92 -16.09
CA GLU A 52 -16.14 3.05 -17.01
C GLU A 52 -16.25 2.54 -18.45
N THR A 53 -15.24 1.77 -18.90
CA THR A 53 -15.24 1.16 -20.24
C THR A 53 -16.47 0.26 -20.46
N SER A 54 -16.90 -0.49 -19.44
CA SER A 54 -18.08 -1.36 -19.56
C SER A 54 -19.38 -0.56 -19.65
N MET A 55 -19.47 0.61 -19.00
CA MET A 55 -20.63 1.50 -19.07
C MET A 55 -20.74 2.14 -20.46
N ASP A 56 -19.61 2.60 -21.02
CA ASP A 56 -19.56 3.16 -22.39
C ASP A 56 -19.99 2.13 -23.46
N VAL A 57 -19.50 0.89 -23.32
CA VAL A 57 -19.90 -0.21 -24.21
C VAL A 57 -21.39 -0.50 -24.07
N SER A 58 -21.93 -0.44 -22.86
CA SER A 58 -23.37 -0.66 -22.62
C SER A 58 -24.21 0.46 -23.21
N GLN A 59 -23.79 1.72 -23.05
CA GLN A 59 -24.42 2.89 -23.67
C GLN A 59 -24.46 2.73 -25.19
N THR A 60 -23.31 2.45 -25.80
CA THR A 60 -23.19 2.26 -27.25
C THR A 60 -24.11 1.14 -27.75
N ALA A 61 -24.23 0.04 -26.99
CA ALA A 61 -25.10 -1.07 -27.35
C ALA A 61 -26.60 -0.70 -27.27
N VAL A 62 -27.00 0.11 -26.29
CA VAL A 62 -28.37 0.61 -26.16
C VAL A 62 -28.69 1.59 -27.28
N GLU A 63 -27.80 2.53 -27.59
CA GLU A 63 -27.95 3.48 -28.70
C GLU A 63 -28.10 2.73 -30.03
N ALA A 64 -27.23 1.75 -30.31
CA ALA A 64 -27.33 0.94 -31.52
C ALA A 64 -28.64 0.13 -31.60
N TYR A 65 -29.20 -0.28 -30.46
CA TYR A 65 -30.50 -0.95 -30.41
C TYR A 65 -31.65 0.02 -30.75
N LEU A 66 -31.58 1.27 -30.26
CA LEU A 66 -32.54 2.31 -30.59
C LEU A 66 -32.49 2.69 -32.08
N ASP A 67 -31.29 2.86 -32.65
CA ASP A 67 -31.10 3.14 -34.08
C ASP A 67 -31.75 2.05 -34.96
N MET A 68 -31.56 0.78 -34.59
CA MET A 68 -32.15 -0.34 -35.31
C MET A 68 -33.68 -0.36 -35.18
N PHE A 69 -34.20 0.03 -34.01
CA PHE A 69 -35.64 0.12 -33.76
C PHE A 69 -36.27 1.24 -34.60
N GLU A 70 -35.67 2.43 -34.61
CA GLU A 70 -36.08 3.55 -35.46
C GLU A 70 -36.09 3.17 -36.95
N ALA A 71 -35.06 2.48 -37.42
CA ALA A 71 -34.95 2.05 -38.82
C ALA A 71 -36.00 1.01 -39.24
N THR A 72 -36.56 0.26 -38.28
CA THR A 72 -37.50 -0.85 -38.56
C THR A 72 -38.95 -0.53 -38.27
N VAL A 73 -39.21 0.42 -37.36
CA VAL A 73 -40.55 0.82 -36.95
C VAL A 73 -40.83 2.24 -37.46
N PRO A 74 -41.77 2.42 -38.41
CA PRO A 74 -42.20 3.75 -38.82
C PRO A 74 -42.78 4.50 -37.62
N GLY A 75 -42.24 5.68 -37.32
CA GLY A 75 -42.62 6.48 -36.16
C GLY A 75 -42.39 7.96 -36.37
N ASP A 76 -42.67 8.73 -35.32
CA ASP A 76 -42.43 10.17 -35.27
C ASP A 76 -40.96 10.43 -34.92
N GLU A 77 -40.22 11.10 -35.81
CA GLU A 77 -38.80 11.46 -35.60
C GLU A 77 -38.60 12.22 -34.27
N THR A 78 -39.52 13.12 -33.93
CA THR A 78 -39.46 13.87 -32.66
C THR A 78 -39.57 12.98 -31.42
N ALA A 79 -40.30 11.86 -31.53
CA ALA A 79 -40.42 10.90 -30.44
C ALA A 79 -39.17 10.02 -30.30
N TYR A 80 -38.48 9.71 -31.40
CA TYR A 80 -37.21 8.99 -31.38
C TYR A 80 -36.09 9.85 -30.79
N ASP A 81 -35.95 11.10 -31.23
CA ASP A 81 -34.98 12.04 -30.66
C ASP A 81 -35.13 12.17 -29.14
N SER A 82 -36.37 12.33 -28.66
CA SER A 82 -36.66 12.41 -27.23
C SER A 82 -36.26 11.14 -26.47
N MET A 83 -36.34 9.98 -27.10
CA MET A 83 -35.98 8.69 -26.51
C MET A 83 -34.46 8.52 -26.45
N HIS A 84 -33.74 8.93 -27.49
CA HIS A 84 -32.28 8.98 -27.50
C HIS A 84 -31.75 9.93 -26.42
N GLU A 85 -32.31 11.14 -26.33
CA GLU A 85 -31.92 12.14 -25.33
C GLU A 85 -32.19 11.62 -23.90
N ALA A 86 -33.35 11.00 -23.66
CA ALA A 86 -33.67 10.41 -22.35
C ALA A 86 -32.76 9.24 -21.95
N VAL A 87 -32.22 8.48 -22.91
CA VAL A 87 -31.24 7.42 -22.65
C VAL A 87 -29.86 8.01 -22.39
N ALA A 88 -29.43 8.98 -23.20
CA ALA A 88 -28.17 9.68 -23.01
C ALA A 88 -28.10 10.36 -21.64
N ASP A 89 -29.15 11.10 -21.25
CA ASP A 89 -29.27 11.75 -19.95
C ASP A 89 -29.17 10.74 -18.78
N GLN A 90 -29.76 9.55 -18.94
CA GLN A 90 -29.70 8.50 -17.92
C GLN A 90 -28.29 7.92 -17.77
N PHE A 91 -27.58 7.68 -18.88
CA PHE A 91 -26.20 7.22 -18.84
C PHE A 91 -25.26 8.30 -18.28
N GLU A 92 -25.46 9.56 -18.64
CA GLU A 92 -24.69 10.68 -18.09
C GLU A 92 -24.92 10.83 -16.58
N ALA A 93 -26.17 10.74 -16.11
CA ALA A 93 -26.48 10.76 -14.69
C ALA A 93 -25.86 9.57 -13.93
N LEU A 94 -25.89 8.37 -14.53
CA LEU A 94 -25.25 7.18 -13.96
C LEU A 94 -23.73 7.33 -13.91
N HIS A 95 -23.10 7.86 -14.97
CA HIS A 95 -21.67 8.12 -15.03
C HIS A 95 -21.26 9.13 -13.95
N GLY A 96 -21.96 10.26 -13.84
CA GLY A 96 -21.69 11.27 -12.82
C GLY A 96 -21.81 10.73 -11.40
N ALA A 97 -22.86 9.95 -11.11
CA ALA A 97 -23.02 9.31 -9.79
C ALA A 97 -21.93 8.27 -9.51
N ASN A 98 -21.47 7.55 -10.53
CA ASN A 98 -20.39 6.59 -10.44
C ASN A 98 -19.05 7.28 -10.13
N GLU A 99 -18.74 8.33 -10.87
CA GLU A 99 -17.51 9.13 -10.73
C GLU A 99 -17.42 9.79 -9.35
N GLU A 100 -18.51 10.39 -8.86
CA GLU A 100 -18.58 10.96 -7.52
C GLU A 100 -18.35 9.88 -6.44
N THR A 101 -18.97 8.71 -6.60
CA THR A 101 -18.82 7.60 -5.65
C THR A 101 -17.38 7.09 -5.64
N TRP A 102 -16.74 6.94 -6.80
CA TRP A 102 -15.34 6.53 -6.89
C TRP A 102 -14.39 7.57 -6.33
N ALA A 103 -14.61 8.85 -6.61
CA ALA A 103 -13.78 9.94 -6.08
C ALA A 103 -13.78 9.94 -4.54
N ALA A 104 -14.96 9.83 -3.92
CA ALA A 104 -15.08 9.76 -2.46
C ALA A 104 -14.41 8.50 -1.88
N PHE A 105 -14.50 7.37 -2.59
CA PHE A 105 -13.85 6.13 -2.19
C PHE A 105 -12.32 6.19 -2.33
N GLU A 106 -11.82 6.77 -3.42
CA GLU A 106 -10.38 7.00 -3.68
C GLU A 106 -9.79 7.92 -2.62
N GLU A 107 -10.43 9.05 -2.32
CA GLU A 107 -10.02 9.98 -1.25
C GLU A 107 -9.92 9.25 0.10
N THR A 108 -10.94 8.48 0.46
CA THR A 108 -10.94 7.70 1.71
C THR A 108 -9.78 6.69 1.74
N LEU A 109 -9.50 6.00 0.63
CA LEU A 109 -8.41 5.04 0.57
C LEU A 109 -7.03 5.68 0.59
N GLU A 110 -6.87 6.85 -0.04
CA GLU A 110 -5.62 7.61 -0.03
C GLU A 110 -5.32 8.14 1.37
N GLU A 111 -6.29 8.77 2.03
CA GLU A 111 -6.14 9.27 3.41
C GLU A 111 -5.76 8.14 4.37
N ASN A 112 -6.48 7.02 4.33
CA ASN A 112 -6.18 5.86 5.16
C ASN A 112 -4.85 5.20 4.77
N GLY A 113 -4.51 5.18 3.49
CA GLY A 113 -3.24 4.65 2.99
C GLY A 113 -2.04 5.45 3.46
N HIS A 114 -2.13 6.78 3.44
CA HIS A 114 -1.11 7.67 3.99
C HIS A 114 -0.97 7.51 5.50
N ALA A 115 -2.09 7.47 6.24
CA ALA A 115 -2.07 7.23 7.67
C ALA A 115 -1.44 5.87 8.04
N PHE A 116 -1.69 4.83 7.24
CA PHE A 116 -1.07 3.53 7.42
C PHE A 116 0.44 3.55 7.12
N ASP A 117 0.85 4.17 6.02
CA ASP A 117 2.27 4.30 5.65
C ASP A 117 3.05 5.06 6.74
N ASP A 118 2.51 6.18 7.23
CA ASP A 118 3.11 6.98 8.30
C ASP A 118 3.20 6.22 9.63
N PHE A 119 2.19 5.42 9.95
CA PHE A 119 2.19 4.58 11.15
C PHE A 119 3.26 3.48 11.06
N VAL A 120 3.37 2.82 9.91
CA VAL A 120 4.37 1.78 9.68
C VAL A 120 5.78 2.35 9.74
N ASP A 121 6.01 3.52 9.17
CA ASP A 121 7.32 4.19 9.20
C ASP A 121 7.70 4.60 10.62
N GLN A 122 6.79 5.24 11.38
CA GLN A 122 7.02 5.56 12.79
C GLN A 122 7.30 4.30 13.63
N TYR A 123 6.57 3.22 13.38
CA TYR A 123 6.80 1.95 14.09
C TYR A 123 8.18 1.37 13.76
N GLY A 124 8.62 1.45 12.51
CA GLY A 124 9.95 1.03 12.08
C GLY A 124 11.06 1.86 12.73
N GLU A 125 10.94 3.19 12.72
CA GLU A 125 11.89 4.10 13.37
C GLU A 125 11.98 3.84 14.88
N TYR A 126 10.84 3.74 15.56
CA TYR A 126 10.81 3.42 16.99
C TYR A 126 11.47 2.06 17.31
N PHE A 127 11.25 1.07 16.45
CA PHE A 127 11.87 -0.24 16.59
C PHE A 127 13.39 -0.15 16.43
N ASP A 128 13.88 0.59 15.45
CA ASP A 128 15.30 0.81 15.22
C ASP A 128 15.96 1.53 16.40
N ASP A 129 15.38 2.63 16.86
CA ASP A 129 15.86 3.38 18.03
C ASP A 129 15.93 2.49 19.29
N SER A 130 14.95 1.59 19.45
CA SER A 130 14.92 0.65 20.58
C SER A 130 16.04 -0.39 20.49
N ILE A 131 16.35 -0.88 19.29
CA ILE A 131 17.46 -1.81 19.07
C ILE A 131 18.80 -1.09 19.27
N ASP A 132 18.96 0.12 18.75
CA ASP A 132 20.20 0.88 18.89
C ASP A 132 20.49 1.22 20.36
N ALA A 133 19.49 1.67 21.12
CA ALA A 133 19.64 1.90 22.56
C ALA A 133 20.02 0.62 23.34
N TYR A 134 19.48 -0.52 22.91
CA TYR A 134 19.83 -1.82 23.49
C TYR A 134 21.28 -2.23 23.15
N LEU A 135 21.69 -2.04 21.89
CA LEU A 135 23.06 -2.32 21.45
C LEU A 135 24.08 -1.41 22.14
N GLU A 136 23.75 -0.13 22.35
CA GLU A 136 24.59 0.80 23.11
C GLU A 136 24.77 0.33 24.56
N THR A 137 23.69 -0.12 25.19
CA THR A 137 23.74 -0.67 26.55
C THR A 137 24.60 -1.94 26.60
N LEU A 138 24.50 -2.82 25.60
CA LEU A 138 25.37 -4.00 25.51
C LEU A 138 26.84 -3.63 25.33
N GLY A 139 27.15 -2.65 24.48
CA GLY A 139 28.52 -2.18 24.28
C GLY A 139 29.13 -1.65 25.57
N GLN A 140 28.38 -0.87 26.36
CA GLN A 140 28.84 -0.40 27.67
C GLN A 140 29.12 -1.55 28.66
N VAL A 141 28.38 -2.65 28.56
CA VAL A 141 28.60 -3.85 29.39
C VAL A 141 29.81 -4.65 28.91
N GLU A 142 30.01 -4.75 27.59
CA GLU A 142 31.19 -5.36 26.98
C GLU A 142 32.46 -4.65 27.43
N ASP A 143 32.51 -3.31 27.30
CA ASP A 143 33.64 -2.47 27.72
C ASP A 143 33.96 -2.67 29.21
N GLN A 144 32.95 -2.71 30.08
CA GLN A 144 33.12 -2.97 31.52
C GLN A 144 33.65 -4.38 31.80
N THR A 145 33.19 -5.37 31.05
CA THR A 145 33.61 -6.77 31.20
C THR A 145 35.05 -6.96 30.73
N GLU A 146 35.43 -6.32 29.63
CA GLU A 146 36.80 -6.35 29.11
C GLU A 146 37.78 -5.70 30.09
N ALA A 147 37.43 -4.53 30.63
CA ALA A 147 38.23 -3.85 31.65
C ALA A 147 38.45 -4.71 32.91
N ALA A 148 37.40 -5.36 33.41
CA ALA A 148 37.48 -6.24 34.57
C ALA A 148 38.29 -7.53 34.30
N THR A 149 38.28 -8.03 33.07
CA THR A 149 39.05 -9.22 32.69
C THR A 149 40.55 -8.91 32.61
N ILE A 150 40.91 -7.72 32.10
CA ILE A 150 42.31 -7.26 32.03
C ILE A 150 42.89 -7.06 33.44
N GLU A 151 42.11 -6.51 34.38
CA GLU A 151 42.52 -6.32 35.78
C GLU A 151 42.76 -7.64 36.54
N LEU A 152 42.14 -8.74 36.12
CA LEU A 152 42.31 -10.06 36.73
C LEU A 152 43.52 -10.85 36.18
N ASP A 153 44.05 -10.45 35.02
CA ASP A 153 45.22 -11.09 34.37
C ASP A 153 46.56 -10.37 34.68
N GLU A 154 46.54 -9.20 35.36
CA GLU A 154 47.72 -8.53 35.96
C GLU A 154 48.03 -8.99 37.40
#